data_AF-A0A512BLS6-F1
#
_entry.id   AF-A0A512BLS6-F1
#
_cell.length_a   1.000
_cell.length_b   1.000
_cell.length_c   1.000
_cell.angle_alpha   90.00
_cell.angle_beta   90.00
_cell.angle_gamma   90.00
#
_symmetry.space_group_name_H-M   'P 1'
#
loop_
_entity.id
_entity.type
_entity.pdbx_description
1 polymer ?
#
loop_
_entity_poly.entity_id
_entity_poly.type
_entity_poly.pdbx_seq_one_letter_code
_entity_poly.pdbx_strand_id
1 'polypeptide(L)'
;MSSNAALRFADRPAEQACVDYPLVSDLCADEIEQRIIRSYVGLVYQAVDTANRRSVVVMRLGPLEVHLTEIHPEDTTPGVPPFWIEVFDWPQQASIDSVGCYEFDEDELVAAVEMIVSTAQDTRRRKNLPPH
;
A
#
# COMPACT_ATOMS: atom_id res chain seq x y z
N MET A 1 -22.59 -33.58 34.10
CA MET A 1 -22.49 -32.25 34.74
C MET A 1 -20.99 -31.97 34.83
N SER A 2 -20.34 -31.05 34.12
CA SER A 2 -20.78 -29.80 33.51
C SER A 2 -20.11 -29.56 32.15
N SER A 3 -20.82 -28.79 31.33
CA SER A 3 -20.46 -28.25 30.02
C SER A 3 -19.88 -26.83 30.15
N ASN A 4 -19.38 -26.31 29.02
CA ASN A 4 -19.19 -24.90 28.61
C ASN A 4 -17.85 -24.22 28.95
N ALA A 5 -17.27 -23.37 28.10
CA ALA A 5 -17.75 -22.76 26.85
C ALA A 5 -16.57 -22.45 25.91
N ALA A 6 -16.74 -22.77 24.63
CA ALA A 6 -15.97 -22.14 23.55
C ALA A 6 -16.49 -20.71 23.36
N LEU A 7 -15.60 -19.72 23.53
CA LEU A 7 -15.87 -18.34 23.13
C LEU A 7 -15.97 -18.29 21.60
N ARG A 8 -17.21 -18.20 21.12
CA ARG A 8 -17.53 -17.84 19.73
C ARG A 8 -17.43 -16.32 19.62
N PHE A 9 -16.44 -15.85 18.87
CA PHE A 9 -16.45 -14.47 18.37
C PHE A 9 -17.56 -14.40 17.33
N ALA A 10 -18.67 -13.77 17.71
CA ALA A 10 -19.75 -13.47 16.78
C ALA A 10 -19.31 -12.31 15.90
N ASP A 11 -19.34 -12.55 14.58
CA ASP A 11 -19.32 -11.54 13.53
C ASP A 11 -20.25 -10.38 13.87
N ARG A 12 -19.67 -9.17 13.94
CA ARG A 12 -20.41 -7.96 13.61
C ARG A 12 -19.73 -7.37 12.38
N PRO A 13 -20.43 -7.19 11.25
CA PRO A 13 -19.90 -6.37 10.19
C PRO A 13 -19.85 -4.93 10.71
N ALA A 14 -18.64 -4.36 10.74
CA ALA A 14 -18.48 -2.93 10.93
C ALA A 14 -19.06 -2.24 9.70
N GLU A 15 -20.20 -1.58 9.88
CA GLU A 15 -20.85 -0.75 8.88
C GLU A 15 -20.09 0.58 8.82
N GLN A 16 -18.96 0.59 8.12
CA GLN A 16 -18.19 1.80 7.82
C GLN A 16 -18.68 2.31 6.47
N ALA A 17 -19.33 3.48 6.48
CA ALA A 17 -19.88 4.12 5.29
C ALA A 17 -18.75 4.65 4.40
N CYS A 18 -18.37 3.86 3.41
CA CYS A 18 -17.45 4.26 2.34
C CYS A 18 -18.05 5.44 1.56
N VAL A 19 -17.32 6.53 1.45
CA VAL A 19 -17.66 7.59 0.49
C VAL A 19 -17.20 7.11 -0.89
N ASP A 20 -18.13 6.56 -1.67
CA ASP A 20 -17.90 5.99 -3.00
C ASP A 20 -17.46 7.08 -4.02
N TYR A 21 -16.15 7.19 -4.27
CA TYR A 21 -15.61 7.85 -5.45
C TYR A 21 -15.18 6.79 -6.47
N PRO A 22 -15.86 6.67 -7.64
CA PRO A 22 -15.63 5.56 -8.55
C PRO A 22 -14.39 5.77 -9.39
N LEU A 23 -13.30 5.14 -8.97
CA LEU A 23 -12.06 5.01 -9.74
C LEU A 23 -11.81 3.54 -10.03
N VAL A 24 -12.59 3.01 -10.99
CA VAL A 24 -12.64 1.57 -11.33
C VAL A 24 -13.00 0.75 -10.10
N SER A 25 -14.23 0.98 -9.67
CA SER A 25 -15.12 0.25 -8.77
C SER A 25 -14.65 -0.51 -7.51
N ASP A 26 -13.40 -0.90 -7.24
CA ASP A 26 -13.14 -1.75 -6.04
C ASP A 26 -11.83 -1.48 -5.31
N LEU A 27 -11.35 -0.23 -5.24
CA LEU A 27 -10.35 0.14 -4.23
C LEU A 27 -10.78 1.43 -3.55
N CYS A 28 -11.42 1.27 -2.41
CA CYS A 28 -11.67 2.38 -1.49
C CYS A 28 -10.33 2.87 -0.90
N ALA A 29 -10.23 4.16 -0.57
CA ALA A 29 -9.07 4.74 0.13
C ALA A 29 -8.72 3.92 1.38
N ASP A 30 -9.74 3.57 2.17
CA ASP A 30 -9.63 2.73 3.36
C ASP A 30 -9.04 1.35 3.04
N GLU A 31 -9.36 0.76 1.90
CA GLU A 31 -8.80 -0.53 1.51
C GLU A 31 -7.32 -0.42 1.17
N ILE A 32 -6.92 0.67 0.49
CA ILE A 32 -5.52 0.93 0.17
C ILE A 32 -4.72 1.11 1.46
N GLU A 33 -5.23 1.93 2.38
CA GLU A 33 -4.67 2.14 3.71
C GLU A 33 -4.49 0.81 4.46
N GLN A 34 -5.55 0.00 4.55
CA GLN A 34 -5.50 -1.30 5.23
C GLN A 34 -4.49 -2.27 4.59
N ARG A 35 -4.33 -2.23 3.27
CA ARG A 35 -3.30 -3.03 2.58
C ARG A 35 -1.90 -2.53 2.92
N ILE A 36 -1.67 -1.21 2.96
CA ILE A 36 -0.39 -0.62 3.39
C ILE A 36 -0.04 -1.10 4.80
N ILE A 37 -0.97 -0.98 5.75
CA ILE A 37 -0.75 -1.40 7.14
C ILE A 37 -0.47 -2.91 7.24
N ARG A 38 -1.23 -3.75 6.54
CA ARG A 38 -0.98 -5.21 6.52
C ARG A 38 0.39 -5.54 5.93
N SER A 39 0.78 -4.86 4.86
CA SER A 39 2.09 -5.02 4.25
C SER A 39 3.21 -4.56 5.17
N TYR A 40 3.03 -3.45 5.89
CA TYR A 40 3.98 -2.97 6.89
C TYR A 40 4.20 -4.00 8.02
N VAL A 41 3.12 -4.53 8.59
CA VAL A 41 3.21 -5.61 9.58
C VAL A 41 3.83 -6.88 8.97
N GLY A 42 3.54 -7.18 7.71
CA GLY A 42 4.10 -8.33 7.00
C GLY A 42 5.59 -8.18 6.65
N LEU A 43 6.08 -6.95 6.56
CA LEU A 43 7.43 -6.63 6.09
C LEU A 43 8.51 -7.22 7.00
N VAL A 44 8.26 -7.28 8.31
CA VAL A 44 9.19 -7.84 9.32
C VAL A 44 9.50 -9.32 9.08
N TYR A 45 8.65 -10.03 8.33
CA TYR A 45 8.82 -11.44 7.99
C TYR A 45 9.52 -11.64 6.64
N GLN A 46 9.78 -10.57 5.89
CA GLN A 46 10.46 -10.67 4.61
C GLN A 46 11.96 -10.88 4.81
N ALA A 47 12.54 -11.66 3.91
CA ALA A 47 13.99 -11.79 3.82
C ALA A 47 14.60 -10.45 3.41
N VAL A 48 15.77 -10.16 3.98
CA VAL A 48 16.57 -9.01 3.60
C VAL A 48 17.28 -9.32 2.27
N ASP A 49 17.26 -8.39 1.34
CA ASP A 49 17.92 -8.53 0.04
C ASP A 49 19.42 -8.20 0.09
N THR A 50 20.09 -8.27 -1.06
CA THR A 50 21.53 -7.96 -1.17
C THR A 50 21.88 -6.50 -0.91
N ALA A 51 20.90 -5.60 -0.95
CA ALA A 51 21.03 -4.19 -0.65
C ALA A 51 20.60 -3.87 0.79
N ASN A 52 20.49 -4.89 1.64
CA ASN A 52 20.07 -4.79 3.03
C ASN A 52 18.64 -4.23 3.20
N ARG A 53 17.76 -4.42 2.22
CA ARG A 53 16.38 -3.92 2.25
C ARG A 53 15.39 -5.05 2.43
N ARG A 54 14.23 -4.74 2.99
CA ARG A 54 13.05 -5.61 2.88
C ARG A 54 12.07 -4.96 1.96
N SER A 55 11.43 -5.73 1.09
CA SER A 55 10.39 -5.20 0.20
C SER A 55 9.23 -6.18 0.10
N VAL A 56 8.03 -5.66 -0.05
CA VAL A 56 6.81 -6.43 -0.26
C VAL A 56 5.90 -5.69 -1.25
N VAL A 57 5.24 -6.45 -2.13
CA VAL A 57 4.19 -5.89 -2.99
C VAL A 57 2.94 -5.66 -2.14
N VAL A 58 2.51 -4.41 -2.05
CA VAL A 58 1.27 -4.00 -1.37
C VAL A 58 0.05 -4.36 -2.22
N MET A 59 0.10 -4.04 -3.51
CA MET A 59 -0.96 -4.36 -4.46
C MET A 59 -0.50 -4.24 -5.91
N ARG A 60 -1.34 -4.73 -6.83
CA ARG A 60 -1.17 -4.57 -8.28
C ARG A 60 -2.38 -3.86 -8.88
N LEU A 61 -2.14 -2.84 -9.69
CA LEU A 61 -3.15 -2.01 -10.33
C LEU A 61 -2.94 -2.04 -11.84
N GLY A 62 -3.40 -3.10 -12.50
CA GLY A 62 -3.14 -3.31 -13.93
C GLY A 62 -1.64 -3.45 -14.21
N PRO A 63 -1.00 -2.56 -14.99
CA PRO A 63 0.45 -2.60 -15.23
C PRO A 63 1.28 -2.09 -14.05
N LEU A 64 0.64 -1.47 -13.06
CA LEU A 64 1.34 -0.86 -11.94
C LEU A 64 1.46 -1.85 -10.80
N GLU A 65 2.58 -1.79 -10.10
CA GLU A 65 2.76 -2.45 -8.82
C GLU A 65 3.05 -1.40 -7.75
N VAL A 66 2.45 -1.57 -6.57
CA VAL A 66 2.77 -0.75 -5.41
C VAL A 66 3.64 -1.59 -4.49
N HIS A 67 4.83 -1.07 -4.17
CA HIS A 67 5.82 -1.72 -3.33
C HIS A 67 5.96 -0.94 -2.03
N LEU A 68 6.16 -1.66 -0.93
CA LEU A 68 6.58 -1.11 0.35
C LEU A 68 7.97 -1.64 0.65
N THR A 69 8.93 -0.74 0.82
CA THR A 69 10.33 -1.08 1.08
C THR A 69 10.81 -0.44 2.39
N GLU A 70 11.43 -1.24 3.24
CA GLU A 70 12.20 -0.81 4.40
C GLU A 70 13.67 -0.72 4.02
N ILE A 71 14.27 0.44 4.25
CA ILE A 71 15.71 0.68 4.17
C ILE A 71 16.28 0.48 5.57
N HIS A 72 17.32 -0.36 5.70
CA HIS A 72 17.91 -0.65 7.00
C HIS A 72 18.39 0.62 7.73
N PRO A 73 18.29 0.67 9.07
CA PRO A 73 18.77 1.79 9.88
C PRO A 73 20.23 2.20 9.63
N GLU A 74 21.07 1.24 9.23
CA GLU A 74 22.49 1.48 8.95
C GLU A 74 22.72 2.23 7.62
N ASP A 75 21.77 2.12 6.70
CA ASP A 75 21.80 2.72 5.37
C ASP A 75 20.93 3.99 5.30
N THR A 76 20.23 4.34 6.38
CA THR A 76 19.41 5.54 6.46
C THR A 76 20.19 6.72 7.02
N THR A 77 20.16 7.83 6.30
CA THR A 77 20.68 9.11 6.82
C THR A 77 19.68 9.71 7.82
N PRO A 78 20.15 10.39 8.89
CA PRO A 78 19.27 11.07 9.83
C PRO A 78 18.30 12.03 9.12
N GLY A 79 17.01 11.95 9.46
CA GLY A 79 15.96 12.78 8.84
C GLY A 79 15.50 12.29 7.46
N VAL A 80 15.85 11.07 7.06
CA VAL A 80 15.25 10.38 5.91
C VAL A 80 14.31 9.27 6.40
N PRO A 81 13.10 9.15 5.83
CA PRO A 81 12.18 8.09 6.19
C PRO A 81 12.75 6.69 5.93
N PRO A 82 12.62 5.74 6.87
CA PRO A 82 13.06 4.36 6.72
C PRO A 82 12.17 3.55 5.78
N PHE A 83 10.91 3.95 5.59
CA PHE A 83 9.97 3.25 4.72
C PHE A 83 9.64 4.05 3.48
N TRP A 84 9.49 3.36 2.36
CA TRP A 84 9.15 3.95 1.08
C TRP A 84 8.01 3.17 0.43
N ILE A 85 6.94 3.87 0.09
CA ILE A 85 5.89 3.36 -0.78
C ILE A 85 6.20 3.85 -2.18
N GLU A 86 6.33 2.91 -3.12
CA GLU A 86 6.66 3.19 -4.51
C GLU A 86 5.59 2.66 -5.45
N VAL A 87 5.20 3.45 -6.45
CA VAL A 87 4.36 3.01 -7.57
C VAL A 87 5.25 2.76 -8.77
N PHE A 88 5.35 1.50 -9.18
CA PHE A 88 6.24 1.04 -10.24
C PHE A 88 5.46 0.64 -11.50
N ASP A 89 5.87 1.14 -12.67
CA ASP A 89 5.40 0.68 -13.98
C ASP A 89 6.16 -0.59 -14.39
N TRP A 90 5.50 -1.74 -14.26
CA TRP A 90 6.14 -3.03 -14.54
C TRP A 90 6.57 -3.18 -16.01
N PRO A 91 5.73 -2.88 -17.02
CA PRO A 91 6.16 -2.85 -18.42
C PRO A 91 7.37 -1.96 -18.72
N GLN A 92 7.45 -0.77 -18.12
CA GLN A 92 8.52 0.18 -18.40
C GLN A 92 9.74 0.00 -17.49
N GLN A 93 9.64 -0.86 -16.47
CA GLN A 93 10.65 -1.08 -15.45
C GLN A 93 11.10 0.23 -14.79
N ALA A 94 10.13 1.08 -14.46
CA ALA A 94 10.38 2.44 -13.98
C ALA A 94 9.49 2.79 -12.78
N SER A 95 10.09 3.44 -11.78
CA SER A 95 9.35 4.10 -10.71
C SER A 95 8.61 5.32 -11.27
N ILE A 96 7.31 5.42 -10.99
CA ILE A 96 6.48 6.55 -11.40
C ILE A 96 6.47 7.63 -10.31
N ASP A 97 6.19 7.20 -9.08
CA ASP A 97 6.09 8.08 -7.93
C ASP A 97 6.42 7.31 -6.65
N SER A 98 6.83 8.03 -5.61
CA SER A 98 7.17 7.44 -4.33
C SER A 98 6.99 8.43 -3.18
N VAL A 99 6.58 7.91 -2.03
CA VAL A 99 6.50 8.69 -0.78
C VAL A 99 7.26 7.96 0.33
N GLY A 100 7.99 8.72 1.14
CA GLY A 100 8.66 8.22 2.32
C GLY A 100 7.77 8.35 3.56
N CYS A 101 7.79 7.34 4.44
CA CYS A 101 7.01 7.29 5.67
C CYS A 101 7.90 6.92 6.85
N TYR A 102 7.71 7.58 7.99
CA TYR A 102 8.40 7.27 9.23
C TYR A 102 7.70 6.14 9.99
N GLU A 103 6.39 6.30 10.21
CA GLU A 103 5.63 5.39 11.08
C GLU A 103 4.24 5.06 10.53
N PHE A 104 3.90 5.57 9.35
CA PHE A 104 2.55 5.46 8.77
C PHE A 104 1.49 6.05 9.69
N ASP A 105 1.73 7.28 10.15
CA ASP A 105 0.68 8.07 10.81
C ASP A 105 -0.44 8.45 9.81
N GLU A 106 -1.50 9.08 10.32
CA GLU A 106 -2.69 9.42 9.52
C GLU A 106 -2.33 10.31 8.31
N ASP A 107 -1.47 11.31 8.49
CA ASP A 107 -1.10 12.23 7.43
C ASP A 107 -0.22 11.53 6.36
N GLU A 108 0.71 10.68 6.80
CA GLU A 108 1.55 9.88 5.90
C GLU A 108 0.72 8.87 5.09
N LEU A 109 -0.25 8.21 5.72
CA LEU A 109 -1.15 7.27 5.06
C LEU A 109 -2.04 7.97 4.04
N VAL A 110 -2.62 9.12 4.39
CA VAL A 110 -3.41 9.93 3.46
C VAL A 110 -2.57 10.30 2.25
N ALA A 111 -1.34 10.81 2.45
CA ALA A 111 -0.46 11.16 1.34
C ALA A 111 -0.12 9.96 0.43
N ALA A 112 0.16 8.79 1.02
CA ALA A 112 0.42 7.57 0.26
C ALA A 112 -0.78 7.10 -0.55
N VAL A 113 -1.98 7.12 0.06
CA VAL A 113 -3.23 6.74 -0.61
C VAL A 113 -3.53 7.70 -1.76
N GLU A 114 -3.42 9.01 -1.53
CA GLU A 114 -3.62 10.04 -2.56
C GLU A 114 -2.65 9.88 -3.74
N MET A 115 -1.38 9.61 -3.46
CA MET A 115 -0.35 9.35 -4.48
C MET A 115 -0.70 8.12 -5.34
N ILE A 116 -1.04 6.99 -4.71
CA ILE A 116 -1.41 5.74 -5.41
C ILE A 116 -2.65 5.97 -6.28
N VAL A 117 -3.68 6.60 -5.70
CA VAL A 117 -4.95 6.86 -6.37
C VAL A 117 -4.74 7.78 -7.58
N SER A 118 -4.01 8.89 -7.41
CA SER A 118 -3.73 9.84 -8.48
C SER A 118 -2.92 9.20 -9.61
N THR A 119 -1.89 8.43 -9.28
CA THR A 119 -1.05 7.74 -10.26
C THR A 119 -1.84 6.69 -11.06
N ALA A 120 -2.72 5.94 -10.39
CA ALA A 120 -3.59 4.96 -11.03
C ALA A 120 -4.59 5.62 -11.98
N GLN A 121 -5.16 6.77 -11.58
CA GLN A 121 -6.06 7.56 -12.44
C GLN A 121 -5.34 8.08 -13.69
N ASP A 122 -4.17 8.68 -13.53
CA ASP A 122 -3.42 9.27 -14.63
C ASP A 122 -2.96 8.20 -15.63
N THR A 123 -2.52 7.05 -15.13
CA THR A 123 -2.17 5.91 -15.99
C THR A 123 -3.36 5.42 -16.79
N ARG A 124 -4.55 5.35 -16.20
CA ARG A 124 -5.78 4.99 -16.91
C ARG A 124 -6.14 6.01 -17.98
N ARG A 125 -6.03 7.31 -17.66
CA ARG A 125 -6.30 8.40 -18.63
C ARG A 125 -5.37 8.31 -19.84
N ARG A 126 -4.08 8.06 -19.62
CA ARG A 126 -3.08 7.89 -20.70
C ARG A 126 -3.42 6.71 -21.61
N LYS A 127 -3.90 5.59 -21.06
CA LYS A 127 -4.27 4.39 -21.83
C LYS A 127 -5.55 4.55 -22.66
N ASN A 128 -6.42 5.48 -22.29
CA ASN A 128 -7.69 5.73 -23.00
C ASN A 128 -7.55 6.77 -24.13
N LEU A 129 -6.35 7.31 -24.36
CA LEU A 129 -6.09 8.22 -25.49
C LEU A 129 -5.91 7.40 -26.78
N PRO A 130 -6.64 7.70 -27.87
CA PRO A 130 -6.45 6.99 -29.14
C PRO A 130 -5.04 7.24 -29.71
N PRO A 131 -4.40 6.24 -30.35
CA PRO A 131 -3.15 6.47 -31.05
C PRO A 131 -3.40 7.44 -32.22
N HIS A 132 -2.55 8.46 -32.34
CA HIS A 132 -2.54 9.42 -33.45
C HIS A 132 -2.04 8.81 -34.75
#